data_AF-A0A3D5D7L6-F1
#
_entry.id   AF-A0A3D5D7L6-F1
#
_cell.length_a   1.000
_cell.length_b   1.000
_cell.length_c   1.000
_cell.angle_alpha   90.00
_cell.angle_beta   90.00
_cell.angle_gamma   90.00
#
_symmetry.space_group_name_H-M   'P 1'
#
loop_
_entity.id
_entity.type
_entity.pdbx_description
1 polymer ?
#
loop_
_entity_poly.entity_id
_entity_poly.type
_entity_poly.pdbx_seq_one_letter_code
_entity_poly.pdbx_strand_id
1 'polypeptide(L)'
;MAEEPPKPTARDRLWPFALGMAAVALVVYVFTYAGDQSLRSKDGGWQVTFTTNSAGTPMLRVDLPSKGFTNCTVVFEGESVPADFQPLTTNFTDPTHLPVPVLFGEWFYADLTYLPGAVTFNLFGKEANGTAGMRHEVELIQAGLVVDRHRHDWQPDLAVIATAENKRDWPKPEKQKGNLRPWHMFMVLVIIGGVMLLVRRFSNSNQ
;
A
#
# COMPACT_ATOMS: atom_id res chain seq x y z
N MET A 1 -20.89 -28.65 63.91
CA MET A 1 -21.58 -27.49 63.28
C MET A 1 -20.57 -26.91 62.30
N ALA A 2 -20.74 -27.16 61.00
CA ALA A 2 -19.80 -26.64 60.00
C ALA A 2 -20.24 -25.22 59.65
N GLU A 3 -19.37 -24.23 59.88
CA GLU A 3 -19.59 -22.88 59.38
C GLU A 3 -19.62 -22.90 57.86
N GLU A 4 -20.70 -22.38 57.29
CA GLU A 4 -20.82 -22.21 55.85
C GLU A 4 -19.86 -21.08 55.41
N PRO A 5 -19.02 -21.28 54.38
CA PRO A 5 -18.02 -20.30 54.02
C PRO A 5 -18.65 -18.97 53.57
N PRO A 6 -17.99 -17.83 53.83
CA PRO A 6 -18.54 -16.52 53.53
C PRO A 6 -18.82 -16.37 52.03
N LYS A 7 -20.03 -15.89 51.71
CA LYS A 7 -20.48 -15.68 50.34
C LYS A 7 -19.60 -14.62 49.65
N PRO A 8 -19.09 -14.86 48.42
CA PRO A 8 -18.23 -13.91 47.72
C PRO A 8 -18.92 -12.56 47.53
N THR A 9 -18.21 -11.48 47.85
CA THR A 9 -18.73 -10.12 47.70
C THR A 9 -18.70 -9.68 46.24
N ALA A 10 -19.40 -8.59 45.91
CA ALA A 10 -19.38 -8.03 44.56
C ALA A 10 -17.96 -7.67 44.10
N ARG A 11 -17.09 -7.21 45.02
CA ARG A 11 -15.70 -6.85 44.74
C ARG A 11 -14.85 -8.06 44.32
N ASP A 12 -15.11 -9.22 44.92
CA ASP A 12 -14.40 -10.47 44.61
C ASP A 12 -14.72 -10.99 43.20
N ARG A 13 -15.86 -10.58 42.63
CA ARG A 13 -16.31 -10.94 41.28
C ARG A 13 -15.82 -9.97 40.19
N LEU A 14 -15.39 -8.75 40.57
CA LEU A 14 -14.92 -7.74 39.61
C LEU A 14 -13.62 -8.13 38.93
N TRP A 15 -12.67 -8.69 39.68
CA TRP A 15 -11.37 -9.10 39.14
C TRP A 15 -11.44 -10.22 38.09
N PRO A 16 -12.12 -11.37 38.33
CA PRO A 16 -12.26 -12.40 37.31
C PRO A 16 -13.04 -11.90 36.08
N PHE A 17 -14.04 -11.03 36.28
CA PHE A 17 -14.75 -10.38 35.17
C PHE A 17 -13.82 -9.47 34.35
N ALA A 18 -13.07 -8.59 35.00
CA ALA A 18 -12.13 -7.69 34.34
C ALA A 18 -11.04 -8.46 33.58
N LEU A 19 -10.50 -9.53 34.17
CA LEU A 19 -9.54 -10.42 33.52
C LEU A 19 -10.15 -11.14 32.32
N GLY A 20 -11.39 -11.64 32.45
CA GLY A 20 -12.13 -12.25 31.34
C GLY A 20 -12.32 -11.28 30.18
N MET A 21 -12.74 -10.04 30.47
CA MET A 21 -12.91 -9.00 29.44
C MET A 21 -11.58 -8.59 28.80
N ALA A 22 -10.51 -8.46 29.58
CA ALA A 22 -9.18 -8.17 29.07
C ALA A 22 -8.66 -9.27 28.13
N ALA A 23 -8.88 -10.54 28.49
CA ALA A 23 -8.52 -11.67 27.65
C ALA A 23 -9.30 -11.67 26.33
N VAL A 24 -10.62 -11.42 26.37
CA VAL A 24 -11.44 -11.29 25.16
C VAL A 24 -10.96 -10.14 24.28
N ALA A 25 -10.67 -8.97 24.87
CA ALA A 25 -10.15 -7.82 24.14
C ALA A 25 -8.80 -8.12 23.45
N LEU A 26 -7.89 -8.80 24.13
CA LEU A 26 -6.61 -9.22 23.58
C LEU A 26 -6.80 -10.19 22.41
N VAL A 27 -7.68 -11.18 22.56
CA VAL A 27 -7.98 -12.16 21.50
C VAL A 27 -8.53 -11.46 20.26
N VAL A 28 -9.50 -10.55 20.43
CA VAL A 28 -10.06 -9.76 19.32
C VAL A 28 -8.96 -8.95 18.63
N TYR A 29 -8.13 -8.25 19.41
CA TYR A 29 -7.01 -7.46 18.88
C TYR A 29 -6.04 -8.30 18.04
N VAL A 30 -5.64 -9.47 18.55
CA VAL A 30 -4.71 -10.36 17.84
C VAL A 30 -5.30 -10.81 16.50
N PHE A 31 -6.56 -11.24 16.47
CA PHE A 31 -7.19 -11.71 15.24
C PHE A 31 -7.42 -10.58 14.23
N THR A 32 -7.86 -9.40 14.65
CA THR A 32 -8.05 -8.26 13.75
C THR A 32 -6.72 -7.76 13.20
N TYR A 33 -5.69 -7.68 14.04
CA TYR A 33 -4.35 -7.30 13.60
C TYR A 33 -3.75 -8.31 12.62
N ALA A 34 -3.81 -9.61 12.93
CA ALA A 34 -3.30 -10.64 12.04
C ALA A 34 -4.05 -10.67 10.70
N GLY A 35 -5.37 -10.50 10.73
CA GLY A 35 -6.19 -10.39 9.53
C GLY A 35 -5.82 -9.18 8.67
N ASP A 36 -5.67 -8.01 9.28
CA ASP A 36 -5.22 -6.79 8.60
C ASP A 36 -3.83 -6.99 7.96
N GLN A 37 -2.84 -7.48 8.71
CA GLN A 37 -1.50 -7.75 8.18
C GLN A 37 -1.51 -8.74 7.00
N SER A 38 -2.34 -9.78 7.08
CA SER A 38 -2.50 -10.73 5.98
C SER A 38 -3.13 -10.07 4.74
N LEU A 39 -4.17 -9.26 4.91
CA LEU A 39 -4.81 -8.55 3.80
C LEU A 39 -3.88 -7.54 3.14
N ARG A 40 -3.04 -6.85 3.93
CA ARG A 40 -2.08 -5.86 3.45
C ARG A 40 -1.01 -6.45 2.55
N SER A 41 -0.62 -7.70 2.78
CA SER A 41 0.50 -8.34 2.09
C SER A 41 0.10 -9.39 1.03
N LYS A 42 -1.18 -9.76 0.95
CA LYS A 42 -1.64 -10.94 0.18
C LYS A 42 -1.23 -10.97 -1.30
N ASP A 43 -1.22 -9.82 -1.97
CA ASP A 43 -0.96 -9.76 -3.41
C ASP A 43 0.54 -9.54 -3.72
N GLY A 44 1.37 -9.21 -2.72
CA GLY A 44 2.76 -8.82 -2.94
C GLY A 44 2.90 -7.49 -3.69
N GLY A 45 4.11 -6.93 -3.70
CA GLY A 45 4.41 -5.66 -4.37
C GLY A 45 4.60 -5.79 -5.87
N TRP A 46 4.64 -4.64 -6.55
CA TRP A 46 5.07 -4.55 -7.94
C TRP A 46 6.55 -4.93 -8.06
N GLN A 47 6.85 -5.90 -8.93
CA GLN A 47 8.22 -6.23 -9.31
C GLN A 47 8.56 -5.42 -10.56
N VAL A 48 9.61 -4.62 -10.47
CA VAL A 48 10.01 -3.71 -11.54
C VAL A 48 11.46 -3.93 -11.85
N THR A 49 11.74 -4.24 -13.12
CA THR A 49 13.09 -4.38 -13.64
C THR A 49 13.39 -3.21 -14.57
N PHE A 50 14.36 -2.39 -14.17
CA PHE A 50 14.95 -1.38 -15.02
C PHE A 50 15.98 -2.06 -15.92
N THR A 51 15.81 -1.99 -17.23
CA THR A 51 16.67 -2.69 -18.19
C THR A 51 16.71 -1.98 -19.54
N THR A 52 17.33 -2.58 -20.54
CA THR A 52 17.33 -2.14 -21.93
C THR A 52 16.81 -3.24 -22.85
N ASN A 53 16.26 -2.86 -23.99
CA ASN A 53 15.92 -3.82 -25.04
C ASN A 53 17.16 -4.26 -25.83
N SER A 54 16.98 -5.12 -26.84
CA SER A 54 18.07 -5.59 -27.71
C SER A 54 18.77 -4.49 -28.51
N ALA A 55 18.12 -3.34 -28.72
CA ALA A 55 18.68 -2.16 -29.36
C ALA A 55 19.36 -1.19 -28.38
N GLY A 56 19.41 -1.52 -27.08
CA GLY A 56 19.96 -0.65 -26.04
C GLY A 56 19.02 0.46 -25.59
N THR A 57 17.77 0.50 -26.08
CA THR A 57 16.76 1.48 -25.65
C THR A 57 16.33 1.18 -24.21
N PRO A 58 16.22 2.21 -23.34
CA PRO A 58 15.77 2.02 -21.97
C PRO A 58 14.36 1.45 -21.89
N MET A 59 14.15 0.52 -20.97
CA MET A 59 12.90 -0.21 -20.80
C MET A 59 12.62 -0.48 -19.32
N LEU A 60 11.38 -0.25 -18.91
CA LEU A 60 10.85 -0.71 -17.64
C LEU A 60 10.08 -2.02 -17.89
N ARG A 61 10.47 -3.11 -17.24
CA ARG A 61 9.67 -4.33 -17.19
C ARG A 61 8.94 -4.39 -15.85
N VAL A 62 7.67 -4.72 -15.88
CA VAL A 62 6.78 -4.76 -14.74
C VAL A 62 6.11 -6.13 -14.66
N ASP A 63 6.16 -6.74 -13.48
CA ASP A 63 5.59 -8.03 -13.17
C ASP A 63 4.77 -7.94 -11.85
N LEU A 64 3.60 -8.55 -11.85
CA LEU A 64 2.77 -8.81 -10.66
C LEU A 64 2.25 -10.25 -10.72
N PRO A 65 3.05 -11.23 -10.25
CA PRO A 65 2.74 -12.65 -10.39
C PRO A 65 1.41 -13.08 -9.76
N SER A 66 1.02 -12.48 -8.63
CA SER A 66 -0.23 -12.79 -7.91
C SER A 66 -1.50 -12.50 -8.73
N LYS A 67 -1.40 -11.66 -9.76
CA LYS A 67 -2.48 -11.30 -10.69
C LYS A 67 -2.25 -11.82 -12.11
N GLY A 68 -1.14 -12.52 -12.36
CA GLY A 68 -0.79 -13.03 -13.69
C GLY A 68 -0.32 -11.97 -14.67
N PHE A 69 0.00 -10.75 -14.21
CA PHE A 69 0.61 -9.73 -15.07
C PHE A 69 2.10 -10.03 -15.14
N THR A 70 2.58 -10.49 -16.28
CA THR A 70 3.98 -10.86 -16.47
C THR A 70 4.52 -10.25 -17.74
N ASN A 71 5.79 -9.87 -17.70
CA ASN A 71 6.56 -9.35 -18.83
C ASN A 71 5.90 -8.12 -19.49
N CYS A 72 5.21 -7.29 -18.69
CA CYS A 72 4.68 -6.03 -19.18
C CYS A 72 5.84 -5.04 -19.32
N THR A 73 5.92 -4.30 -20.43
CA THR A 73 7.05 -3.44 -20.73
C THR A 73 6.62 -2.02 -21.07
N VAL A 74 7.42 -1.05 -20.64
CA VAL A 74 7.38 0.35 -21.08
C VAL A 74 8.72 0.66 -21.71
N VAL A 75 8.74 0.93 -23.01
CA VAL A 75 9.96 1.28 -23.76
C VAL A 75 10.02 2.79 -23.92
N PHE A 76 11.15 3.41 -23.56
CA PHE A 76 11.34 4.85 -23.63
C PHE A 76 12.14 5.22 -24.88
N GLU A 77 11.44 5.48 -25.97
CA GLU A 77 12.06 5.82 -27.25
C GLU A 77 12.65 7.24 -27.23
N GLY A 78 13.88 7.37 -27.75
CA GLY A 78 14.63 8.62 -27.76
C GLY A 78 15.40 8.90 -26.47
N GLU A 79 15.22 8.07 -25.43
CA GLU A 79 15.99 8.13 -24.19
C GLU A 79 17.25 7.28 -24.26
N SER A 80 18.24 7.61 -23.43
CA SER A 80 19.49 6.89 -23.31
C SER A 80 19.83 6.59 -21.85
N VAL A 81 20.61 5.53 -21.66
CA VAL A 81 21.18 5.18 -20.36
C VAL A 81 22.69 5.45 -20.35
N PRO A 82 23.29 5.68 -19.18
CA PRO A 82 24.75 5.74 -19.04
C PRO A 82 25.44 4.47 -19.57
N ALA A 83 26.69 4.61 -20.02
CA ALA A 83 27.45 3.50 -20.62
C ALA A 83 27.72 2.33 -19.66
N ASP A 84 27.74 2.60 -18.35
CA ASP A 84 27.96 1.65 -17.26
C ASP A 84 26.65 1.12 -16.64
N PHE A 85 25.51 1.35 -17.30
CA PHE A 85 24.20 0.91 -16.84
C PHE A 85 24.17 -0.62 -16.60
N GLN A 86 23.71 -1.00 -15.41
CA GLN A 86 23.43 -2.38 -15.04
C GLN A 86 21.94 -2.52 -14.74
N PRO A 87 21.24 -3.51 -15.32
CA PRO A 87 19.85 -3.78 -14.99
C PRO A 87 19.65 -4.03 -13.50
N LEU A 88 18.57 -3.51 -12.95
CA LEU A 88 18.20 -3.67 -11.54
C LEU A 88 16.74 -4.08 -11.43
N THR A 89 16.49 -5.11 -10.63
CA THR A 89 15.14 -5.54 -10.27
C THR A 89 14.86 -5.15 -8.82
N THR A 90 13.74 -4.47 -8.60
CA THR A 90 13.30 -4.00 -7.28
C THR A 90 11.86 -4.41 -7.05
N ASN A 91 11.52 -4.74 -5.81
CA ASN A 91 10.16 -5.00 -5.38
C ASN A 91 9.69 -3.85 -4.47
N PHE A 92 8.50 -3.31 -4.72
CA PHE A 92 7.94 -2.20 -3.97
C PHE A 92 6.94 -2.70 -2.93
N THR A 93 7.45 -3.11 -1.76
CA THR A 93 6.67 -3.65 -0.65
C THR A 93 6.68 -2.78 0.59
N ASP A 94 7.76 -2.03 0.81
CA ASP A 94 8.02 -1.35 2.07
C ASP A 94 7.76 0.16 1.98
N PRO A 95 6.97 0.73 2.90
CA PRO A 95 6.79 2.18 2.99
C PRO A 95 8.14 2.89 3.15
N THR A 96 8.40 3.86 2.28
CA THR A 96 9.67 4.60 2.26
C THR A 96 9.39 6.11 2.21
N HIS A 97 10.32 6.93 2.74
CA HIS A 97 10.24 8.38 2.62
C HIS A 97 10.53 8.83 1.19
N LEU A 98 9.49 9.26 0.48
CA LEU A 98 9.56 9.71 -0.92
C LEU A 98 9.84 11.22 -1.04
N PRO A 99 10.46 11.70 -2.14
CA PRO A 99 10.93 10.92 -3.29
C PRO A 99 12.27 10.20 -3.05
N VAL A 100 12.48 9.08 -3.75
CA VAL A 100 13.73 8.28 -3.72
C VAL A 100 14.29 8.13 -5.13
N PRO A 101 15.60 8.27 -5.35
CA PRO A 101 16.23 8.02 -6.66
C PRO A 101 16.06 6.58 -7.13
N VAL A 102 15.78 6.39 -8.42
CA VAL A 102 15.78 5.10 -9.14
C VAL A 102 16.60 5.23 -10.44
N LEU A 103 16.92 4.13 -11.13
CA LEU A 103 17.88 4.16 -12.25
C LEU A 103 17.52 5.14 -13.38
N PHE A 104 16.24 5.32 -13.69
CA PHE A 104 15.80 6.24 -14.74
C PHE A 104 15.23 7.55 -14.20
N GLY A 105 15.30 7.84 -12.91
CA GLY A 105 14.71 9.05 -12.34
C GLY A 105 14.42 8.94 -10.85
N GLU A 106 13.17 9.14 -10.45
CA GLU A 106 12.75 9.06 -9.06
C GLU A 106 11.41 8.34 -8.91
N TRP A 107 11.28 7.61 -7.81
CA TRP A 107 10.02 7.16 -7.27
C TRP A 107 9.49 8.24 -6.33
N PHE A 108 8.39 8.91 -6.69
CA PHE A 108 7.94 10.11 -5.96
C PHE A 108 6.60 9.95 -5.23
N TYR A 109 5.81 8.94 -5.59
CA TYR A 109 4.56 8.63 -4.91
C TYR A 109 4.35 7.13 -4.76
N ALA A 110 3.80 6.73 -3.61
CA ALA A 110 3.22 5.41 -3.43
C ALA A 110 2.15 5.39 -2.35
N ASP A 111 1.23 4.45 -2.52
CA ASP A 111 0.35 3.96 -1.46
C ASP A 111 0.56 2.45 -1.35
N LEU A 112 1.34 2.03 -0.34
CA LEU A 112 1.64 0.63 -0.04
C LEU A 112 0.86 0.15 1.20
N THR A 113 -0.28 0.78 1.51
CA THR A 113 -1.13 0.35 2.64
C THR A 113 -1.62 -1.07 2.43
N TYR A 114 -2.14 -1.35 1.23
CA TYR A 114 -2.52 -2.69 0.76
C TYR A 114 -1.81 -2.97 -0.56
N LEU A 115 -1.04 -4.06 -0.60
CA LEU A 115 -0.28 -4.44 -1.78
C LEU A 115 -1.20 -4.97 -2.90
N PRO A 116 -0.83 -4.77 -4.17
CA PRO A 116 0.42 -4.17 -4.67
C PRO A 116 0.45 -2.64 -4.57
N GLY A 117 -0.69 -2.02 -4.24
CA GLY A 117 -0.78 -0.58 -4.04
C GLY A 117 -0.61 0.24 -5.33
N ALA A 118 -0.28 1.51 -5.12
CA ALA A 118 0.10 2.45 -6.17
C ALA A 118 1.60 2.74 -6.09
N VAL A 119 2.30 2.75 -7.22
CA VAL A 119 3.72 3.15 -7.32
C VAL A 119 3.88 4.05 -8.53
N THR A 120 4.36 5.28 -8.32
CA THR A 120 4.48 6.27 -9.40
C THR A 120 5.88 6.84 -9.53
N PHE A 121 6.39 6.83 -10.75
CA PHE A 121 7.72 7.27 -11.11
C PHE A 121 7.70 8.53 -11.96
N ASN A 122 8.69 9.39 -11.74
CA ASN A 122 9.10 10.45 -12.65
C ASN A 122 10.39 9.98 -13.31
N LEU A 123 10.33 9.62 -14.59
CA LEU A 123 11.45 9.07 -15.32
C LEU A 123 11.96 10.06 -16.37
N PHE A 124 13.27 10.08 -16.57
CA PHE A 124 13.96 10.90 -17.56
C PHE A 124 13.68 12.42 -17.45
N GLY A 125 13.52 12.91 -16.22
CA GLY A 125 13.25 14.32 -15.91
C GLY A 125 14.48 15.23 -15.79
N LYS A 126 15.70 14.65 -15.79
CA LYS A 126 16.96 15.39 -15.89
C LYS A 126 17.55 15.13 -17.27
N GLU A 127 17.98 16.21 -17.93
CA GLU A 127 18.31 16.21 -19.35
C GLU A 127 19.38 15.19 -19.76
N ALA A 128 18.98 14.21 -20.56
CA ALA A 128 19.86 13.61 -21.57
C ALA A 128 19.72 14.35 -22.92
N ASN A 129 18.55 14.93 -23.25
CA ASN A 129 18.26 15.54 -24.56
C ASN A 129 17.26 16.73 -24.51
N GLY A 130 17.52 17.76 -23.70
CA GLY A 130 17.08 19.12 -24.02
C GLY A 130 15.59 19.46 -23.90
N THR A 131 15.02 19.45 -22.70
CA THR A 131 14.11 20.53 -22.22
C THR A 131 13.88 20.38 -20.71
N ALA A 132 14.43 21.31 -19.93
CA ALA A 132 14.40 21.27 -18.47
C ALA A 132 12.98 21.13 -17.92
N GLY A 133 12.75 20.09 -17.11
CA GLY A 133 11.49 19.86 -16.40
C GLY A 133 10.52 18.88 -17.05
N MET A 134 10.71 18.50 -18.32
CA MET A 134 9.85 17.49 -18.97
C MET A 134 10.25 16.07 -18.57
N ARG A 135 9.27 15.24 -18.23
CA ARG A 135 9.49 13.86 -17.76
C ARG A 135 8.39 12.91 -18.19
N HIS A 136 8.70 11.61 -18.16
CA HIS A 136 7.70 10.56 -18.24
C HIS A 136 7.12 10.27 -16.86
N GLU A 137 5.80 10.15 -16.78
CA GLU A 137 5.11 9.70 -15.58
C GLU A 137 4.66 8.26 -15.79
N VAL A 138 5.09 7.35 -14.93
CA VAL A 138 4.67 5.94 -14.99
C VAL A 138 4.07 5.58 -13.65
N GLU A 139 2.78 5.25 -13.64
CA GLU A 139 2.03 4.84 -12.46
C GLU A 139 1.55 3.40 -12.61
N LEU A 140 1.88 2.59 -11.61
CA LEU A 140 1.49 1.20 -11.48
C LEU A 140 0.36 1.12 -10.46
N ILE A 141 -0.87 0.85 -10.93
CA ILE A 141 -2.04 0.65 -10.08
C ILE A 141 -2.76 -0.62 -10.49
N GLN A 142 -3.53 -1.23 -9.57
CA GLN A 142 -4.26 -2.47 -9.88
C GLN A 142 -5.21 -2.34 -11.09
N ALA A 143 -5.74 -1.14 -11.31
CA ALA A 143 -6.65 -0.87 -12.42
C ALA A 143 -5.94 -0.87 -13.79
N GLY A 144 -4.66 -0.52 -13.86
CA GLY A 144 -3.95 -0.44 -15.14
C GLY A 144 -2.55 0.14 -15.01
N LEU A 145 -1.80 0.01 -16.09
CA LEU A 145 -0.54 0.70 -16.28
C LEU A 145 -0.85 2.09 -16.82
N VAL A 146 -0.49 3.15 -16.10
CA VAL A 146 -0.66 4.52 -16.58
C VAL A 146 0.69 5.06 -17.00
N VAL A 147 0.82 5.46 -18.26
CA VAL A 147 2.03 6.06 -18.82
C VAL A 147 1.66 7.42 -19.40
N ASP A 148 2.31 8.48 -18.94
CA ASP A 148 2.05 9.86 -19.35
C ASP A 148 0.55 10.19 -19.29
N ARG A 149 -0.11 9.76 -18.20
CA ARG A 149 -1.55 9.90 -17.92
C ARG A 149 -2.49 9.18 -18.88
N HIS A 150 -1.97 8.31 -19.74
CA HIS A 150 -2.77 7.41 -20.55
C HIS A 150 -2.80 6.04 -19.88
N ARG A 151 -4.00 5.58 -19.55
CA ARG A 151 -4.21 4.28 -18.92
C ARG A 151 -4.27 3.18 -19.97
N HIS A 152 -3.51 2.12 -19.71
CA HIS A 152 -3.51 0.86 -20.44
C HIS A 152 -4.01 -0.23 -19.49
N ASP A 153 -4.95 -1.05 -19.95
CA ASP A 153 -5.44 -2.17 -19.17
C ASP A 153 -4.36 -3.26 -19.08
N TRP A 154 -4.25 -3.88 -17.90
CA TRP A 154 -3.28 -4.96 -17.70
C TRP A 154 -3.64 -6.18 -18.53
N GLN A 155 -2.67 -6.65 -19.29
CA GLN A 155 -2.70 -7.91 -20.01
C GLN A 155 -1.29 -8.51 -20.02
N PRO A 156 -1.14 -9.85 -20.08
CA PRO A 156 0.17 -10.47 -20.24
C PRO A 156 0.90 -9.91 -21.46
N ASP A 157 2.21 -9.69 -21.32
CA ASP A 157 3.07 -9.15 -22.39
C ASP A 157 2.62 -7.77 -22.94
N LEU A 158 1.88 -6.99 -22.14
CA LEU A 158 1.53 -5.60 -22.48
C LEU A 158 2.81 -4.83 -22.82
N ALA A 159 2.85 -4.22 -24.00
CA ALA A 159 3.95 -3.36 -24.42
C ALA A 159 3.44 -1.94 -24.67
N VAL A 160 4.02 -0.97 -23.97
CA VAL A 160 3.72 0.46 -24.12
C VAL A 160 4.98 1.19 -24.58
N ILE A 161 4.83 2.09 -25.54
CA ILE A 161 5.92 2.94 -26.04
C ILE A 161 5.69 4.36 -25.51
N ALA A 162 6.69 4.88 -24.81
CA ALA A 162 6.74 6.25 -24.33
C ALA A 162 7.75 7.02 -25.18
N THR A 163 7.29 8.01 -25.94
CA THR A 163 8.13 8.82 -26.82
C THR A 163 8.46 10.16 -26.17
N ALA A 164 9.62 10.76 -26.48
CA ALA A 164 10.03 12.05 -25.94
C ALA A 164 8.97 13.17 -26.11
N GLU A 165 8.13 13.11 -27.13
CA GLU A 165 7.03 14.07 -27.36
C GLU A 165 5.93 14.04 -26.29
N ASN A 166 5.77 12.91 -25.61
CA ASN A 166 4.77 12.74 -24.55
C ASN A 166 5.22 13.31 -23.21
N LYS A 167 6.51 13.65 -23.06
CA LYS A 167 7.02 14.24 -21.84
C LYS A 167 6.33 15.57 -21.54
N ARG A 168 6.02 15.80 -20.28
CA ARG A 168 5.46 17.07 -19.78
C ARG A 168 6.06 17.42 -18.43
N ASP A 169 5.99 18.69 -18.05
CA ASP A 169 6.19 19.09 -16.65
C ASP A 169 4.88 18.89 -15.89
N TRP A 170 4.66 17.66 -15.42
CA TRP A 170 3.45 17.32 -14.69
C TRP A 170 3.41 18.09 -13.36
N PRO A 171 2.28 18.71 -12.99
CA PRO A 171 2.15 19.34 -11.69
C PRO A 171 2.42 18.28 -10.61
N LYS A 172 3.23 18.64 -9.60
CA LYS A 172 3.45 17.75 -8.45
C LYS A 172 2.09 17.40 -7.86
N PRO A 173 1.86 16.13 -7.45
CA PRO A 173 0.62 15.77 -6.79
C PRO A 173 0.45 16.69 -5.59
N GLU A 174 -0.67 17.40 -5.54
CA GLU A 174 -1.02 18.21 -4.37
C GLU A 174 -1.04 17.28 -3.17
N LYS A 175 -0.33 17.62 -2.10
CA LYS A 175 -0.38 16.85 -0.85
C LYS A 175 -1.85 16.82 -0.44
N GLN A 176 -2.52 15.68 -0.61
CA GLN A 176 -3.89 15.53 -0.10
C GLN A 176 -3.84 15.84 1.39
N LYS A 177 -4.41 16.97 1.79
CA LYS A 177 -4.71 17.24 3.19
C LYS A 177 -5.64 16.11 3.62
N GLY A 178 -5.14 15.23 4.48
CA GLY A 178 -5.90 14.11 4.99
C GLY A 178 -7.19 14.62 5.61
N ASN A 179 -8.30 14.52 4.89
CA ASN A 179 -9.62 14.60 5.48
C ASN A 179 -9.80 13.28 6.21
N LEU A 180 -9.46 13.28 7.50
CA LEU A 180 -9.90 12.22 8.40
C LEU A 180 -11.42 12.12 8.28
N ARG A 181 -11.88 11.13 7.51
CA ARG A 181 -13.30 10.82 7.43
C ARG A 181 -13.70 10.28 8.81
N PRO A 182 -14.75 10.82 9.45
CA PRO A 182 -15.14 10.49 10.84
C PRO A 182 -15.58 9.03 11.05
N TRP A 183 -15.56 8.21 10.01
CA TRP A 183 -16.00 6.81 10.04
C TRP A 183 -15.10 5.91 10.90
N HIS A 184 -13.80 6.21 10.99
CA HIS A 184 -12.89 5.51 11.93
C HIS A 184 -13.24 5.78 13.40
N MET A 185 -13.77 6.97 13.72
CA MET A 185 -14.27 7.30 15.06
C MET A 185 -15.59 6.57 15.36
N PHE A 186 -16.44 6.41 14.34
CA PHE A 186 -17.70 5.66 14.44
C PHE A 186 -17.48 4.17 14.73
N MET A 187 -16.50 3.52 14.09
CA MET A 187 -16.24 2.09 14.31
C MET A 187 -15.70 1.81 15.72
N VAL A 188 -14.82 2.69 16.24
CA VAL A 188 -14.34 2.62 17.62
C VAL A 188 -15.49 2.85 18.62
N LEU A 189 -16.39 3.80 18.36
CA LEU A 189 -17.56 4.06 19.19
C LEU A 189 -18.59 2.91 19.17
N VAL A 190 -18.77 2.20 18.06
CA VAL A 190 -19.66 1.03 17.98
C VAL A 190 -19.10 -0.15 18.77
N ILE A 191 -17.78 -0.38 18.72
CA ILE A 191 -17.13 -1.43 19.54
C ILE A 191 -17.25 -1.09 21.03
N ILE A 192 -16.97 0.16 21.43
CA ILE A 192 -17.10 0.60 22.83
C ILE A 192 -18.57 0.56 23.30
N GLY A 193 -19.51 1.01 22.46
CA GLY A 193 -20.94 1.00 22.75
C GLY A 193 -21.53 -0.41 22.86
N GLY A 194 -21.08 -1.34 22.00
CA GLY A 194 -21.45 -2.75 22.06
C GLY A 194 -20.97 -3.42 23.35
N VAL A 195 -19.74 -3.12 23.79
CA VAL A 195 -19.19 -3.59 25.07
C VAL A 195 -19.97 -3.02 26.25
N MET A 196 -20.30 -1.72 26.26
CA MET A 196 -21.13 -1.12 27.33
C MET A 196 -22.54 -1.71 27.41
N LEU A 197 -23.18 -1.98 26.26
CA LEU A 197 -24.51 -2.61 26.22
C LEU A 197 -24.48 -4.04 26.74
N LEU A 198 -23.42 -4.80 26.47
CA LEU A 198 -23.25 -6.15 27.00
C LEU A 198 -23.05 -6.12 28.52
N VAL A 199 -22.18 -5.23 29.02
CA VAL A 199 -21.94 -5.03 30.45
C VAL A 199 -23.23 -4.63 31.18
N ARG A 200 -24.03 -3.71 30.60
CA ARG A 200 -25.30 -3.26 31.19
C ARG A 200 -26.35 -4.38 31.21
N ARG A 201 -26.40 -5.22 30.17
CA ARG A 201 -27.33 -6.36 30.09
C ARG A 201 -26.99 -7.45 31.11
N PHE A 202 -25.70 -7.71 31.35
CA PHE A 202 -25.23 -8.64 32.40
C PHE A 202 -25.40 -8.08 33.82
N SER A 203 -25.29 -6.76 34.01
CA SER A 203 -25.56 -6.13 35.32
C SER A 203 -27.04 -6.19 35.70
N ASN A 204 -27.95 -6.13 34.74
CA ASN A 204 -29.41 -6.15 34.99
C ASN A 204 -29.99 -7.57 35.14
N SER A 205 -29.29 -8.63 34.76
CA SER A 205 -29.78 -10.01 34.95
C SER A 205 -29.40 -10.62 36.31
N ASN A 206 -28.74 -9.85 37.17
CA ASN A 206 -28.26 -10.27 38.49
C ASN A 206 -28.90 -9.48 39.65
N GLN A 207 -29.95 -8.71 39.37
CA GLN A 207 -30.91 -8.19 40.36
C GLN A 207 -32.19 -9.01 40.30
#